data_AF-A0A5C6S087-F1
#
_entry.id   AF-A0A5C6S087-F1
#
_cell.length_a   1.000
_cell.length_b   1.000
_cell.length_c   1.000
_cell.angle_alpha   90.00
_cell.angle_beta   90.00
_cell.angle_gamma   90.00
#
_symmetry.space_group_name_H-M   'P 1'
#
loop_
_entity.id
_entity.type
_entity.pdbx_description
1 polymer ?
#
loop_
_entity_poly.entity_id
_entity_poly.type
_entity_poly.pdbx_seq_one_letter_code
_entity_poly.pdbx_strand_id
1 'polypeptide(L)'
;MSISEQQRAAERYAIEGAEMDRLSEIVAMIPDVKPRLAMQALRQAIENGTHGAGSFDGRDRSLAWRDGWVQKTSPVGARVLVALFRDGKIKQNPPRSRDILGLETYSATETAFRSKVARKLADWEASEARLDEIAANPDLARPDEITAGLIDQIFLRRLGYGKFGSMRIGGLECHKQSTGAYLSNSGNTRYSGEVYCWWIDEDGNRRGQDKPETHPNRRNDPERNWGLGRE
;
A
#
# COMPACT_ATOMS: atom_id res chain seq x y z
N MET A 1 4.28 -8.43 -17.51
CA MET A 1 4.41 -7.84 -16.17
C MET A 1 3.64 -8.76 -15.23
N SER A 2 4.35 -9.47 -14.34
CA SER A 2 3.71 -10.42 -13.41
C SER A 2 2.84 -9.63 -12.42
N ILE A 3 1.74 -10.23 -11.94
CA ILE A 3 0.85 -9.62 -10.92
C ILE A 3 1.66 -9.13 -9.71
N SER A 4 2.77 -9.81 -9.38
CA SER A 4 3.71 -9.41 -8.33
C SER A 4 4.42 -8.09 -8.60
N GLU A 5 4.80 -7.77 -9.84
CA GLU A 5 5.49 -6.51 -10.16
C GLU A 5 4.56 -5.30 -10.06
N GLN A 6 3.30 -5.47 -10.48
CA GLN A 6 2.29 -4.43 -10.35
C GLN A 6 1.94 -4.16 -8.88
N GLN A 7 1.87 -5.21 -8.06
CA GLN A 7 1.67 -5.07 -6.61
C GLN A 7 2.85 -4.36 -5.94
N ARG A 8 4.10 -4.75 -6.28
CA ARG A 8 5.31 -4.06 -5.79
C ARG A 8 5.35 -2.59 -6.19
N ALA A 9 5.00 -2.28 -7.44
CA ALA A 9 4.90 -0.90 -7.89
C ALA A 9 3.81 -0.12 -7.13
N ALA A 10 2.66 -0.75 -6.86
CA ALA A 10 1.56 -0.15 -6.10
C ALA A 10 1.92 0.07 -4.63
N GLU A 11 2.67 -0.83 -3.99
CA GLU A 11 3.14 -0.68 -2.60
C GLU A 11 4.21 0.39 -2.49
N ARG A 12 5.20 0.38 -3.38
CA ARG A 12 6.18 1.46 -3.49
C ARG A 12 5.50 2.81 -3.70
N TYR A 13 4.49 2.83 -4.57
CA TYR A 13 3.61 3.99 -4.68
C TYR A 13 3.01 4.26 -3.30
N ALA A 14 2.21 3.40 -2.68
CA ALA A 14 1.61 3.67 -1.36
C ALA A 14 2.58 4.25 -0.30
N ILE A 15 3.80 3.71 -0.16
CA ILE A 15 4.82 4.18 0.78
C ILE A 15 5.20 5.65 0.55
N GLU A 16 5.53 6.01 -0.68
CA GLU A 16 5.96 7.38 -1.02
C GLU A 16 4.83 8.41 -0.74
N GLY A 17 3.56 8.06 -0.99
CA GLY A 17 2.42 8.98 -0.81
C GLY A 17 1.80 8.99 0.58
N ALA A 18 2.16 8.05 1.44
CA ALA A 18 1.77 8.07 2.85
C ALA A 18 2.37 9.28 3.59
N GLU A 19 3.52 9.75 3.13
CA GLU A 19 4.27 10.87 3.73
C GLU A 19 3.95 12.23 3.12
N MET A 20 3.05 12.29 2.14
CA MET A 20 2.69 13.53 1.44
C MET A 20 1.44 14.16 2.06
N ASP A 21 1.47 15.49 2.15
CA ASP A 21 0.36 16.30 2.66
C ASP A 21 -0.66 16.63 1.57
N ARG A 22 -1.85 17.08 1.99
CA ARG A 22 -2.92 17.43 1.05
C ARG A 22 -2.52 18.68 0.26
N LEU A 23 -2.62 18.60 -1.06
CA LEU A 23 -2.26 19.71 -1.93
C LEU A 23 -3.06 20.99 -1.61
N SER A 24 -4.33 20.86 -1.22
CA SER A 24 -5.16 22.01 -0.83
C SER A 24 -4.61 22.77 0.37
N GLU A 25 -4.05 22.08 1.35
CA GLU A 25 -3.47 22.70 2.56
C GLU A 25 -2.17 23.41 2.22
N ILE A 26 -1.32 22.80 1.39
CA ILE A 26 -0.07 23.41 0.94
C ILE A 26 -0.32 24.63 0.04
N VAL A 27 -1.28 24.56 -0.88
CA VAL A 27 -1.65 25.69 -1.75
C VAL A 27 -2.25 26.83 -0.95
N ALA A 28 -2.94 26.55 0.17
CA ALA A 28 -3.47 27.59 1.05
C ALA A 28 -2.38 28.43 1.73
N MET A 29 -1.12 27.97 1.74
CA MET A 29 0.04 28.76 2.21
C MET A 29 0.46 29.86 1.22
N ILE A 30 -0.11 29.88 0.01
CA ILE A 30 0.15 30.92 -1.00
C ILE A 30 -0.91 32.01 -0.88
N PRO A 31 -0.55 33.27 -0.64
CA PRO A 31 -1.52 34.33 -0.44
C PRO A 31 -2.14 34.77 -1.77
N ASP A 32 -3.40 35.19 -1.68
CA ASP A 32 -4.12 35.88 -2.75
C ASP A 32 -4.25 35.10 -4.06
N VAL A 33 -4.08 33.78 -4.07
CA VAL A 33 -4.24 32.95 -5.28
C VAL A 33 -5.58 32.26 -5.34
N LYS A 34 -6.03 31.94 -6.55
CA LYS A 34 -7.13 30.99 -6.73
C LYS A 34 -6.57 29.58 -6.60
N PRO A 35 -6.96 28.77 -5.58
CA PRO A 35 -6.33 27.47 -5.33
C PRO A 35 -6.33 26.56 -6.56
N ARG A 36 -7.45 26.52 -7.29
CA ARG A 36 -7.60 25.75 -8.53
C ARG A 36 -6.54 26.08 -9.58
N LEU A 37 -6.19 27.36 -9.74
CA LEU A 37 -5.18 27.79 -10.72
C LEU A 37 -3.76 27.46 -10.26
N ALA A 38 -3.48 27.59 -8.96
CA ALA A 38 -2.18 27.19 -8.40
C ALA A 38 -1.95 25.68 -8.52
N MET A 39 -2.96 24.87 -8.21
CA MET A 39 -2.92 23.41 -8.40
C MET A 39 -2.71 23.03 -9.87
N GLN A 40 -3.42 23.70 -10.79
CA GLN A 40 -3.26 23.46 -12.23
C GLN A 40 -1.85 23.83 -12.71
N ALA A 41 -1.30 24.96 -12.25
CA ALA A 41 0.05 25.39 -12.60
C ALA A 41 1.10 24.39 -12.10
N LEU A 42 0.96 23.89 -10.87
CA LEU A 42 1.82 22.85 -10.33
C LEU A 42 1.78 21.57 -11.17
N ARG A 43 0.57 21.09 -11.48
CA ARG A 43 0.37 19.90 -12.30
C ARG A 43 1.06 20.03 -13.65
N GLN A 44 0.85 21.15 -14.34
CA GLN A 44 1.48 21.40 -15.64
C GLN A 44 3.00 21.46 -15.55
N ALA A 45 3.55 22.09 -14.51
CA ALA A 45 5.00 22.16 -14.30
C ALA A 45 5.61 20.76 -14.11
N ILE A 46 4.96 19.91 -13.32
CA ILE A 46 5.40 18.54 -13.05
C ILE A 46 5.27 17.66 -14.30
N GLU A 47 4.16 17.73 -15.03
CA GLU A 47 3.94 16.98 -16.27
C GLU A 47 4.98 17.34 -17.34
N ASN A 48 5.29 18.63 -17.48
CA ASN A 48 6.30 19.15 -18.41
C ASN A 48 7.75 18.91 -17.93
N GLY A 49 7.93 18.48 -16.68
CA GLY A 49 9.26 18.26 -16.08
C GLY A 49 10.06 19.54 -15.87
N THR A 50 9.40 20.70 -15.72
CA THR A 50 10.05 22.01 -15.60
C THR A 50 9.83 22.63 -14.22
N HIS A 51 10.88 23.22 -13.66
CA HIS A 51 10.78 24.09 -12.47
C HIS A 51 11.76 25.26 -12.57
N GLY A 52 11.26 26.49 -12.71
CA GLY A 52 12.13 27.65 -12.93
C GLY A 52 13.12 27.39 -14.08
N ALA A 53 14.42 27.43 -13.79
CA ALA A 53 15.51 27.17 -14.74
C ALA A 53 16.00 25.71 -14.81
N GLY A 54 15.44 24.78 -14.03
CA GLY A 54 15.89 23.38 -13.94
C GLY A 54 14.90 22.35 -14.52
N SER A 55 15.39 21.14 -14.79
CA SER A 55 14.57 19.99 -15.18
C SER A 55 14.35 19.02 -14.01
N PHE A 56 13.24 18.30 -14.05
CA PHE A 56 12.92 17.22 -13.12
C PHE A 56 13.29 15.85 -13.70
N ASP A 57 13.96 15.02 -12.89
CA ASP A 57 14.05 13.60 -13.21
C ASP A 57 12.71 12.87 -12.96
N GLY A 58 12.65 11.58 -13.30
CA GLY A 58 11.42 10.79 -13.11
C GLY A 58 11.06 10.56 -11.64
N ARG A 59 12.05 10.52 -10.75
CA ARG A 59 11.86 10.25 -9.32
C ARG A 59 11.34 11.48 -8.59
N ASP A 60 11.81 12.64 -8.97
CA ASP A 60 11.31 13.90 -8.44
C ASP A 60 9.86 14.14 -8.83
N ARG A 61 9.47 13.75 -10.06
CA ARG A 61 8.07 13.82 -10.48
C ARG A 61 7.16 12.95 -9.63
N SER A 62 7.55 11.71 -9.31
CA SER A 62 6.74 10.81 -8.47
C SER A 62 6.63 11.29 -7.03
N LEU A 63 7.67 11.96 -6.52
CA LEU A 63 7.69 12.53 -5.17
C LEU A 63 6.99 13.89 -5.11
N ALA A 64 6.95 14.68 -6.17
CA ALA A 64 6.41 16.04 -6.14
C ALA A 64 4.88 16.08 -6.04
N TRP A 65 4.19 15.18 -6.74
CA TRP A 65 2.73 15.20 -6.83
C TRP A 65 2.14 13.81 -6.94
N ARG A 66 0.96 13.66 -6.33
CA ARG A 66 0.11 12.50 -6.53
C ARG A 66 -1.29 12.88 -6.88
N ASP A 67 -1.75 12.25 -7.95
CA ASP A 67 -3.15 12.21 -8.31
C ASP A 67 -3.83 10.99 -7.67
N GLY A 68 -5.06 11.19 -7.23
CA GLY A 68 -5.85 10.22 -6.48
C GLY A 68 -7.13 10.88 -5.96
N TRP A 69 -7.86 10.18 -5.07
CA TRP A 69 -9.09 10.73 -4.48
C TRP A 69 -8.84 12.06 -3.75
N VAL A 70 -7.69 12.16 -3.07
CA VAL A 70 -7.16 13.41 -2.53
C VAL A 70 -5.83 13.68 -3.20
N GLN A 71 -5.71 14.83 -3.85
CA GLN A 71 -4.45 15.27 -4.43
C GLN A 71 -3.47 15.60 -3.31
N LYS A 72 -2.25 15.08 -3.44
CA LYS A 72 -1.20 15.26 -2.44
C LYS A 72 0.05 15.86 -3.06
N THR A 73 0.83 16.56 -2.24
CA THR A 73 2.12 17.11 -2.61
C THR A 73 3.11 16.98 -1.45
N SER A 74 4.37 16.76 -1.79
CA SER A 74 5.47 16.72 -0.81
C SER A 74 6.19 18.07 -0.77
N PRO A 75 7.21 18.23 0.09
CA PRO A 75 8.11 19.37 0.04
C PRO A 75 8.78 19.57 -1.33
N VAL A 76 8.97 18.50 -2.12
CA VAL A 76 9.49 18.59 -3.50
C VAL A 76 8.52 19.37 -4.39
N GLY A 77 7.21 19.09 -4.29
CA GLY A 77 6.18 19.83 -5.02
C GLY A 77 5.98 21.24 -4.47
N ALA A 78 6.16 21.45 -3.17
CA ALA A 78 6.18 22.78 -2.58
C ALA A 78 7.31 23.65 -3.11
N ARG A 79 8.52 23.09 -3.31
CA ARG A 79 9.63 23.81 -3.96
C ARG A 79 9.26 24.27 -5.37
N VAL A 80 8.48 23.49 -6.12
CA VAL A 80 7.94 23.91 -7.42
C VAL A 80 6.96 25.06 -7.27
N LEU A 81 6.04 24.98 -6.31
CA LEU A 81 5.10 26.06 -6.03
C LEU A 81 5.84 27.37 -5.67
N VAL A 82 6.92 27.30 -4.88
CA VAL A 82 7.77 28.46 -4.55
C VAL A 82 8.36 29.07 -5.83
N ALA A 83 8.93 28.23 -6.71
CA ALA A 83 9.50 28.70 -7.98
C ALA A 83 8.43 29.34 -8.89
N LEU A 84 7.30 28.66 -9.10
CA LEU A 84 6.19 29.16 -9.90
C LEU A 84 5.61 30.47 -9.37
N PHE A 85 5.53 30.61 -8.05
CA PHE A 85 5.07 31.84 -7.40
C PHE A 85 6.04 32.99 -7.64
N ARG A 86 7.33 32.78 -7.38
CA ARG A 86 8.39 33.79 -7.57
C ARG A 86 8.54 34.21 -9.04
N ASP A 87 8.34 33.30 -9.97
CA ASP A 87 8.35 33.55 -11.42
C ASP A 87 7.06 34.22 -11.93
N GLY A 88 6.09 34.50 -11.07
CA GLY A 88 4.81 35.10 -11.44
C GLY A 88 3.93 34.21 -12.32
N LYS A 89 4.19 32.89 -12.34
CA LYS A 89 3.41 31.91 -13.11
C LYS A 89 2.09 31.55 -12.42
N ILE A 90 1.98 31.79 -11.11
CA ILE A 90 0.74 31.64 -10.36
C ILE A 90 0.00 32.98 -10.34
N LYS A 91 -1.21 33.01 -10.91
CA LYS A 91 -2.03 34.23 -10.96
C LYS A 91 -2.56 34.60 -9.57
N GLN A 92 -2.19 35.79 -9.10
CA GLN A 92 -2.69 36.40 -7.87
C GLN A 92 -3.85 37.36 -8.13
N ASN A 93 -4.80 37.39 -7.20
CA ASN A 93 -5.81 38.43 -7.05
C ASN A 93 -5.18 39.64 -6.34
N PRO A 94 -5.71 40.86 -6.54
CA PRO A 94 -5.38 42.00 -5.69
C PRO A 94 -5.98 41.83 -4.28
N PRO A 95 -5.31 42.30 -3.21
CA PRO A 95 -3.94 42.83 -3.17
C PRO A 95 -2.90 41.71 -3.40
N ARG A 96 -1.74 42.02 -3.99
CA ARG A 96 -0.71 41.01 -4.30
C ARG A 96 0.32 40.95 -3.18
N SER A 97 0.12 40.06 -2.20
CA SER A 97 1.16 39.77 -1.19
C SER A 97 2.31 38.96 -1.80
N ARG A 98 3.52 39.13 -1.26
CA ARG A 98 4.69 38.30 -1.59
C ARG A 98 5.07 37.34 -0.45
N ASP A 99 4.33 37.36 0.65
CA ASP A 99 4.65 36.54 1.82
C ASP A 99 4.25 35.07 1.59
N ILE A 100 5.26 34.22 1.38
CA ILE A 100 5.11 32.77 1.23
C ILE A 100 5.96 32.01 2.26
N LEU A 101 6.26 32.62 3.41
CA LEU A 101 7.17 32.04 4.42
C LEU A 101 6.73 30.63 4.86
N GLY A 102 5.41 30.40 4.98
CA GLY A 102 4.87 29.08 5.31
C GLY A 102 5.20 28.02 4.26
N LEU A 103 5.02 28.35 2.98
CA LEU A 103 5.35 27.46 1.87
C LEU A 103 6.87 27.23 1.76
N GLU A 104 7.68 28.28 1.97
CA GLU A 104 9.14 28.18 1.95
C GLU A 104 9.64 27.27 3.08
N THR A 105 9.10 27.43 4.29
CA THR A 105 9.39 26.60 5.46
C THR A 105 9.05 25.14 5.19
N TYR A 106 7.87 24.87 4.62
CA TYR A 106 7.50 23.50 4.23
C TYR A 106 8.44 22.94 3.16
N SER A 107 8.78 23.72 2.12
CA SER A 107 9.71 23.29 1.08
C SER A 107 11.12 22.97 1.60
N ALA A 108 11.58 23.69 2.64
CA ALA A 108 12.88 23.46 3.26
C ALA A 108 12.98 22.10 3.97
N THR A 109 11.85 21.43 4.26
CA THR A 109 11.84 20.08 4.84
C THR A 109 12.15 18.96 3.83
N GLU A 110 12.40 19.28 2.55
CA GLU A 110 12.62 18.32 1.47
C GLU A 110 13.67 17.24 1.79
N THR A 111 14.80 17.62 2.36
CA THR A 111 15.88 16.68 2.70
C THR A 111 15.44 15.65 3.74
N ALA A 112 14.71 16.10 4.78
CA ALA A 112 14.17 15.22 5.81
C ALA A 112 13.09 14.29 5.25
N PHE A 113 12.21 14.81 4.40
CA PHE A 113 11.20 14.03 3.69
C PHE A 113 11.84 12.93 2.83
N ARG A 114 12.82 13.27 1.98
CA ARG A 114 13.51 12.31 1.12
C ARG A 114 14.20 11.22 1.94
N SER A 115 14.85 11.58 3.04
CA SER A 115 15.51 10.61 3.94
C SER A 115 14.50 9.65 4.56
N LYS A 116 13.34 10.16 5.01
CA LYS A 116 12.27 9.35 5.58
C LYS A 116 11.68 8.36 4.56
N VAL A 117 11.39 8.83 3.35
CA VAL A 117 10.87 7.99 2.26
C VAL A 117 11.91 6.94 1.85
N ALA A 118 13.18 7.32 1.70
CA ALA A 118 14.25 6.41 1.34
C ALA A 118 14.42 5.28 2.37
N ARG A 119 14.36 5.59 3.67
CA ARG A 119 14.40 4.59 4.74
C ARG A 119 13.24 3.60 4.62
N LYS A 120 12.00 4.10 4.49
CA LYS A 120 10.82 3.23 4.37
C LYS A 120 10.87 2.32 3.14
N LEU A 121 11.38 2.84 2.02
CA LEU A 121 11.56 2.04 0.81
C LEU A 121 12.64 0.98 1.01
N ALA A 122 13.77 1.31 1.63
CA ALA A 122 14.82 0.35 1.93
C ALA A 122 14.35 -0.75 2.89
N ASP A 123 13.60 -0.39 3.94
CA ASP A 123 13.03 -1.35 4.89
C ASP A 123 12.04 -2.30 4.20
N TRP A 124 11.19 -1.78 3.30
CA TRP A 124 10.25 -2.57 2.50
C TRP A 124 10.98 -3.47 1.49
N GLU A 125 11.96 -2.94 0.75
CA GLU A 125 12.76 -3.73 -0.20
C GLU A 125 13.52 -4.86 0.50
N ALA A 126 14.09 -4.61 1.69
CA ALA A 126 14.74 -5.62 2.49
C ALA A 126 13.76 -6.71 2.97
N SER A 127 12.56 -6.31 3.38
CA SER A 127 11.49 -7.24 3.78
C SER A 127 11.04 -8.12 2.61
N GLU A 128 10.85 -7.52 1.43
CA GLU A 128 10.48 -8.22 0.19
C GLU A 128 11.57 -9.20 -0.27
N ALA A 129 12.84 -8.80 -0.18
CA ALA A 129 13.99 -9.64 -0.51
C ALA A 129 14.12 -10.82 0.47
N ARG A 130 13.95 -10.58 1.78
CA ARG A 130 13.94 -11.64 2.80
C ARG A 130 12.79 -12.63 2.55
N LEU A 131 11.63 -12.12 2.17
CA LEU A 131 10.49 -12.97 1.81
C LEU A 131 10.74 -13.78 0.54
N ASP A 132 11.40 -13.22 -0.48
CA ASP A 132 11.80 -13.96 -1.69
C ASP A 132 12.81 -15.07 -1.37
N GLU A 133 13.78 -14.78 -0.50
CA GLU A 133 14.78 -15.76 -0.03
C GLU A 133 14.10 -16.94 0.70
N ILE A 134 13.23 -16.65 1.67
CA ILE A 134 12.48 -17.68 2.40
C ILE A 134 11.52 -18.41 1.46
N ALA A 135 10.87 -17.71 0.53
CA ALA A 135 9.99 -18.34 -0.45
C ALA A 135 10.78 -19.26 -1.39
N ALA A 136 12.03 -18.98 -1.72
CA ALA A 136 12.88 -19.88 -2.51
C ALA A 136 13.33 -21.11 -1.69
N ASN A 137 13.65 -20.91 -0.41
CA ASN A 137 14.02 -21.97 0.52
C ASN A 137 13.39 -21.76 1.92
N PRO A 138 12.24 -22.41 2.22
CA PRO A 138 11.50 -22.20 3.46
C PRO A 138 12.26 -22.58 4.73
N ASP A 139 13.27 -23.43 4.64
CA ASP A 139 14.10 -23.81 5.78
C ASP A 139 15.02 -22.68 6.25
N LEU A 140 15.17 -21.59 5.48
CA LEU A 140 15.94 -20.40 5.89
C LEU A 140 15.21 -19.48 6.86
N ALA A 141 13.89 -19.65 7.04
CA ALA A 141 13.15 -18.91 8.04
C ALA A 141 13.58 -19.34 9.44
N ARG A 142 13.68 -18.39 10.38
CA ARG A 142 13.83 -18.73 11.79
C ARG A 142 12.45 -18.95 12.42
N PRO A 143 12.33 -19.81 13.45
CA PRO A 143 11.06 -20.03 14.16
C PRO A 143 10.39 -18.74 14.67
N ASP A 144 11.17 -17.75 15.09
CA ASP A 144 10.68 -16.44 15.58
C ASP A 144 10.15 -15.52 14.48
N GLU A 145 10.49 -15.78 13.21
CA GLU A 145 9.96 -15.05 12.05
C GLU A 145 8.58 -15.57 11.62
N ILE A 146 8.17 -16.75 12.09
CA ILE A 146 6.94 -17.41 11.64
C ILE A 146 5.72 -16.65 12.14
N THR A 147 4.94 -16.15 11.19
CA THR A 147 3.66 -15.48 11.42
C THR A 147 2.63 -15.99 10.41
N ALA A 148 1.34 -15.82 10.72
CA ALA A 148 0.27 -16.18 9.78
C ALA A 148 0.42 -15.46 8.42
N GLY A 149 0.85 -14.20 8.43
CA GLY A 149 1.11 -13.42 7.21
C GLY A 149 2.28 -13.97 6.40
N LEU A 150 3.39 -14.32 7.06
CA LEU A 150 4.55 -14.93 6.39
C LEU A 150 4.18 -16.27 5.74
N ILE A 151 3.42 -17.13 6.45
CA ILE A 151 2.93 -18.40 5.91
C ILE A 151 2.09 -18.16 4.65
N ASP A 152 1.12 -17.24 4.71
CA ASP A 152 0.26 -16.95 3.57
C ASP A 152 1.07 -16.49 2.34
N GLN A 153 2.02 -15.57 2.55
CA GLN A 153 2.88 -15.04 1.51
C GLN A 153 3.82 -16.09 0.90
N ILE A 154 4.40 -16.98 1.70
CA ILE A 154 5.24 -18.08 1.20
C ILE A 154 4.40 -19.03 0.34
N PHE A 155 3.19 -19.39 0.78
CA PHE A 155 2.28 -20.20 -0.03
C PHE A 155 1.93 -19.52 -1.35
N LEU A 156 1.63 -18.21 -1.33
CA LEU A 156 1.34 -17.44 -2.53
C LEU A 156 2.54 -17.42 -3.50
N ARG A 157 3.76 -17.19 -3.02
CA ARG A 157 4.97 -17.13 -3.87
C ARG A 157 5.38 -18.48 -4.42
N ARG A 158 5.29 -19.56 -3.63
CA ARG A 158 5.74 -20.90 -4.04
C ARG A 158 4.70 -21.66 -4.85
N LEU A 159 3.43 -21.59 -4.45
CA LEU A 159 2.38 -22.46 -4.98
C LEU A 159 1.35 -21.68 -5.82
N GLY A 160 1.28 -20.35 -5.64
CA GLY A 160 0.32 -19.48 -6.30
C GLY A 160 -0.99 -19.30 -5.53
N TYR A 161 -1.91 -18.55 -6.14
CA TYR A 161 -3.21 -18.25 -5.56
C TYR A 161 -4.10 -19.49 -5.39
N GLY A 162 -4.93 -19.49 -4.34
CA GLY A 162 -5.90 -20.54 -4.08
C GLY A 162 -5.31 -21.89 -3.69
N LYS A 163 -4.01 -21.94 -3.33
CA LYS A 163 -3.35 -23.14 -2.82
C LYS A 163 -3.40 -23.17 -1.29
N PHE A 164 -3.73 -24.34 -0.78
CA PHE A 164 -3.92 -24.66 0.64
C PHE A 164 -3.21 -25.97 0.95
N GLY A 165 -2.91 -26.22 2.22
CA GLY A 165 -2.21 -27.43 2.67
C GLY A 165 -1.28 -27.15 3.85
N SER A 166 -0.33 -28.05 4.06
CA SER A 166 0.77 -27.86 5.00
C SER A 166 2.11 -27.79 4.28
N MET A 167 3.06 -27.09 4.90
CA MET A 167 4.44 -26.95 4.44
C MET A 167 5.33 -26.75 5.65
N ARG A 168 6.55 -27.31 5.61
CA ARG A 168 7.57 -27.05 6.62
C ARG A 168 8.25 -25.72 6.32
N ILE A 169 8.27 -24.81 7.29
CA ILE A 169 8.88 -23.48 7.19
C ILE A 169 9.66 -23.23 8.48
N GLY A 170 10.96 -22.95 8.35
CA GLY A 170 11.85 -22.76 9.50
C GLY A 170 11.85 -23.95 10.48
N GLY A 171 11.70 -25.16 9.96
CA GLY A 171 11.62 -26.38 10.77
C GLY A 171 10.26 -26.67 11.40
N LEU A 172 9.31 -25.72 11.37
CA LEU A 172 7.97 -25.87 11.93
C LEU A 172 6.96 -26.35 10.88
N GLU A 173 5.97 -27.14 11.29
CA GLU A 173 4.85 -27.49 10.42
C GLU A 173 3.84 -26.35 10.38
N CYS A 174 3.72 -25.72 9.22
CA CYS A 174 2.83 -24.59 8.98
C CYS A 174 1.66 -25.00 8.08
N HIS A 175 0.49 -24.44 8.34
CA HIS A 175 -0.75 -24.79 7.67
C HIS A 175 -1.41 -23.53 7.11
N LYS A 176 -1.88 -23.62 5.87
CA LYS A 176 -2.76 -22.63 5.23
C LYS A 176 -4.04 -23.33 4.80
N GLN A 177 -5.17 -22.88 5.33
CA GLN A 177 -6.47 -23.49 5.10
C GLN A 177 -7.50 -22.41 4.74
N SER A 178 -8.61 -22.85 4.16
CA SER A 178 -9.78 -22.02 3.94
C SER A 178 -11.00 -22.69 4.57
N THR A 179 -11.89 -21.91 5.17
CA THR A 179 -13.24 -22.39 5.47
C THR A 179 -13.90 -22.68 4.12
N GLY A 180 -14.21 -23.95 3.81
CA GLY A 180 -14.56 -24.37 2.44
C GLY A 180 -15.67 -23.52 1.80
N ALA A 181 -15.73 -23.54 0.46
CA ALA A 181 -16.75 -22.77 -0.26
C ALA A 181 -18.17 -23.20 0.14
N TYR A 182 -19.05 -22.23 0.37
CA TYR A 182 -20.46 -22.50 0.59
C TYR A 182 -21.15 -22.76 -0.75
N LEU A 183 -21.70 -23.96 -0.89
CA LEU A 183 -22.71 -24.24 -1.91
C LEU A 183 -24.00 -23.54 -1.47
N SER A 184 -24.37 -22.47 -2.17
CA SER A 184 -25.72 -21.90 -1.96
C SER A 184 -26.77 -22.97 -2.32
N ASN A 185 -27.98 -22.85 -1.78
CA ASN A 185 -29.10 -23.72 -2.14
C ASN A 185 -29.46 -23.70 -3.64
N SER A 186 -28.91 -22.76 -4.42
CA SER A 186 -29.11 -22.65 -5.86
C SER A 186 -28.01 -23.33 -6.68
N GLY A 187 -27.09 -24.07 -6.05
CA GLY A 187 -25.92 -24.66 -6.72
C GLY A 187 -24.85 -23.65 -7.14
N ASN A 188 -25.02 -22.36 -6.81
CA ASN A 188 -24.00 -21.35 -7.06
C ASN A 188 -22.95 -21.43 -5.97
N THR A 189 -21.73 -21.83 -6.35
CA THR A 189 -20.58 -21.79 -5.46
C THR A 189 -20.23 -20.32 -5.23
N ARG A 190 -20.48 -19.79 -4.04
CA ARG A 190 -19.88 -18.53 -3.62
C ARG A 190 -18.60 -18.90 -2.88
N TYR A 191 -17.46 -18.58 -3.49
CA TYR A 191 -16.17 -18.60 -2.82
C TYR A 191 -16.19 -17.48 -1.76
N SER A 192 -16.65 -17.80 -0.56
CA SER A 192 -16.59 -16.93 0.61
C SER A 192 -15.75 -17.57 1.72
N GLY A 193 -14.82 -18.44 1.35
CA GLY A 193 -13.96 -19.10 2.30
C GLY A 193 -12.92 -18.14 2.86
N GLU A 194 -12.95 -17.93 4.17
CA GLU A 194 -11.91 -17.17 4.86
C GLU A 194 -10.63 -18.01 4.91
N VAL A 195 -9.52 -17.39 4.53
CA VAL A 195 -8.20 -18.01 4.59
C VAL A 195 -7.62 -17.78 5.98
N TYR A 196 -7.09 -18.83 6.58
CA TYR A 196 -6.40 -18.75 7.86
C TYR A 196 -5.13 -19.58 7.86
N CYS A 197 -4.11 -19.07 8.55
CA CYS A 197 -2.82 -19.73 8.67
C CYS A 197 -2.45 -19.96 10.14
N TRP A 198 -1.90 -21.14 10.44
CA TRP A 198 -1.51 -21.55 11.78
C TRP A 198 -0.31 -22.50 11.75
N TRP A 199 0.38 -22.66 12.88
CA TRP A 199 1.52 -23.57 13.02
C TRP A 199 1.58 -24.14 14.45
N ILE A 200 2.41 -25.17 14.65
CA ILE A 200 2.76 -25.70 15.96
C ILE A 200 4.17 -25.20 16.33
N ASP A 201 4.31 -24.57 17.50
CA ASP A 201 5.62 -24.12 17.99
C ASP A 201 6.44 -25.28 18.61
N GLU A 202 7.68 -25.01 18.99
CA GLU A 202 8.60 -26.00 19.55
C GLU A 202 8.08 -26.62 20.86
N ASP A 203 7.23 -25.90 21.59
CA ASP A 203 6.58 -26.34 22.82
C ASP A 203 5.31 -27.17 22.55
N GLY A 204 4.94 -27.38 21.29
CA GLY A 204 3.74 -28.12 20.88
C GLY A 204 2.45 -27.29 20.93
N ASN A 205 2.53 -25.98 21.14
CA ASN A 205 1.36 -25.11 21.18
C ASN A 205 0.96 -24.64 19.78
N ARG A 206 -0.34 -24.63 19.51
CA ARG A 206 -0.89 -24.04 18.29
C ARG A 206 -0.80 -22.53 18.35
N ARG A 207 -0.22 -21.93 17.31
CA ARG A 207 -0.09 -20.48 17.10
C ARG A 207 -0.72 -20.07 15.78
N GLY A 208 -0.90 -18.77 15.61
CA GLY A 208 -1.46 -18.16 14.40
C GLY A 208 -2.94 -17.87 14.53
N GLN A 209 -3.64 -17.85 13.40
CA GLN A 209 -5.04 -17.48 13.36
C GLN A 209 -5.92 -18.63 13.86
N ASP A 210 -6.96 -18.27 14.62
CA ASP A 210 -8.01 -19.22 14.94
C ASP A 210 -8.75 -19.64 13.68
N LYS A 211 -9.26 -20.88 13.72
CA LYS A 211 -10.12 -21.36 12.65
C LYS A 211 -11.36 -20.47 12.62
N PRO A 212 -11.64 -19.77 11.52
CA PRO A 212 -12.81 -18.92 11.45
C PRO A 212 -14.09 -19.75 11.59
N GLU A 213 -15.09 -19.17 12.22
CA GLU A 213 -16.40 -19.80 12.33
C GLU A 213 -16.99 -19.99 10.94
N THR A 214 -17.25 -21.25 10.62
CA THR A 214 -18.03 -21.59 9.43
C THR A 214 -19.50 -21.36 9.78
N HIS A 215 -20.08 -20.24 9.34
CA HIS A 215 -21.53 -20.02 9.36
C HIS A 215 -22.30 -21.28 8.91
N PRO A 216 -23.31 -21.75 9.64
CA PRO A 216 -24.07 -22.92 9.21
C PRO A 216 -24.80 -22.63 7.90
N ASN A 217 -24.56 -23.43 6.87
CA ASN A 217 -25.44 -23.45 5.70
C ASN A 217 -26.76 -24.11 6.10
N ARG A 218 -27.90 -23.65 5.55
CA ARG A 218 -29.21 -24.24 5.78
C ARG A 218 -29.20 -25.77 5.62
N ARG A 219 -28.42 -26.30 4.67
CA ARG A 219 -28.27 -27.75 4.44
C ARG A 219 -27.60 -28.49 5.62
N ASN A 220 -26.67 -27.84 6.31
CA ASN A 220 -25.88 -28.38 7.41
C ASN A 220 -26.38 -27.92 8.80
N ASP A 221 -27.48 -27.17 8.83
CA ASP A 221 -28.09 -26.63 10.03
C ASP A 221 -29.27 -27.53 10.44
N PRO A 222 -29.18 -28.30 11.55
CA PRO A 222 -30.22 -29.24 11.96
C PRO A 222 -31.58 -28.60 12.21
N GLU A 223 -31.62 -27.30 12.55
CA GLU A 223 -32.85 -26.57 12.83
C GLU A 223 -33.46 -25.95 11.57
N ARG A 224 -32.68 -25.85 10.48
CA ARG A 224 -33.08 -25.17 9.23
C ARG A 224 -33.04 -26.06 7.99
N ASN A 225 -32.56 -27.31 8.09
CA ASN A 225 -32.41 -28.25 6.96
C ASN A 225 -33.72 -28.91 6.50
N TRP A 226 -34.84 -28.63 7.16
CA TRP A 226 -36.15 -29.15 6.76
C TRP A 226 -36.51 -28.72 5.33
N GLY A 227 -36.98 -29.67 4.51
CA GLY A 227 -37.41 -29.45 3.12
C GLY A 227 -36.29 -29.50 2.06
N LEU A 228 -35.03 -29.73 2.44
CA LEU A 228 -33.95 -30.05 1.51
C LEU A 228 -33.84 -31.58 1.49
N GLY A 229 -34.19 -32.23 0.37
CA GLY A 229 -34.26 -33.69 0.26
C GLY A 229 -33.01 -34.39 0.79
N ARG A 230 -33.20 -35.55 1.45
CA ARG A 230 -32.09 -36.42 1.88
C ARG A 230 -31.37 -36.94 0.64
N GLU A 231 -30.06 -36.74 0.58
CA GLU A 231 -29.18 -37.65 -0.19
C GLU A 231 -28.99 -38.92 0.64
#